data_AF-A0A3C1EXY7-F1
#
_entry.id   AF-A0A3C1EXY7-F1
#
_cell.length_a   1.000
_cell.length_b   1.000
_cell.length_c   1.000
_cell.angle_alpha   90.00
_cell.angle_beta   90.00
_cell.angle_gamma   90.00
#
_symmetry.space_group_name_H-M   'P 1'
#
loop_
_entity.id
_entity.type
_entity.pdbx_description
1 polymer ?
#
loop_
_entity_poly.entity_id
_entity_poly.type
_entity_poly.pdbx_seq_one_letter_code
_entity_poly.pdbx_strand_id
1 'polypeptide(L)' 'MWNPIYKVNNRTLGLLEKIADLRSKIQTSMIKLPWIPSLVRDAVVRSAYGSTAIEGCTLSVEAVKSLLDGKKVL' A
#
# COMPACT_ATOMS: atom_id res chain seq x y z
N MET A 1 -18.53 -25.76 -5.50
CA MET A 1 -18.21 -24.32 -5.62
C MET A 1 -17.73 -23.82 -4.28
N TRP A 2 -16.71 -22.95 -4.26
CA TRP A 2 -16.26 -22.27 -3.05
C TRP A 2 -17.32 -21.25 -2.59
N ASN A 3 -17.71 -21.27 -1.32
CA ASN A 3 -18.68 -20.35 -0.73
C ASN A 3 -18.11 -19.76 0.58
N PRO A 4 -17.39 -18.62 0.50
CA PRO A 4 -16.75 -18.04 1.68
C PRO A 4 -17.80 -17.51 2.66
N ILE A 5 -17.58 -17.75 3.95
CA ILE A 5 -18.46 -17.27 5.02
C ILE A 5 -17.89 -15.97 5.58
N TYR A 6 -18.57 -14.86 5.32
CA TYR A 6 -18.22 -13.55 5.87
C TYR A 6 -19.01 -13.27 7.15
N LYS A 7 -18.34 -12.77 8.18
CA LYS A 7 -18.98 -12.33 9.43
C LYS A 7 -18.61 -10.88 9.69
N VAL A 8 -19.58 -9.98 9.53
CA VAL A 8 -19.43 -8.57 9.91
C VAL A 8 -19.62 -8.43 11.41
N ASN A 9 -18.78 -7.64 12.06
CA ASN A 9 -18.91 -7.33 13.48
C ASN A 9 -18.63 -5.84 13.72
N ASN A 10 -18.88 -5.38 14.95
CA ASN A 10 -18.72 -3.97 15.34
C ASN A 10 -17.30 -3.45 15.12
N ARG A 11 -16.26 -4.30 15.26
CA ARG A 11 -14.88 -3.90 14.98
C ARG A 11 -14.68 -3.64 13.49
N THR A 12 -15.19 -4.51 12.62
CA THR A 12 -15.12 -4.33 11.17
C THR A 12 -15.82 -3.05 10.74
N LEU A 13 -17.02 -2.77 11.27
CA LEU A 13 -17.75 -1.54 11.00
C LEU A 13 -17.00 -0.30 11.50
N GLY A 14 -16.50 -0.32 12.74
CA GLY A 14 -15.73 0.80 13.29
C GLY A 14 -14.40 1.05 12.55
N LEU A 15 -13.77 0.02 11.99
CA LEU A 15 -12.60 0.20 11.13
C LEU A 15 -12.99 0.81 9.77
N LEU A 16 -14.09 0.36 9.18
CA LEU A 16 -14.59 0.90 7.93
C LEU A 16 -14.92 2.38 8.03
N GLU A 17 -15.58 2.80 9.12
CA GLU A 17 -15.88 4.21 9.42
C GLU A 17 -14.59 5.04 9.53
N LYS A 18 -13.59 4.55 10.28
CA LYS A 18 -12.29 5.23 10.41
C LYS A 18 -11.57 5.37 9.07
N ILE A 19 -11.59 4.33 8.24
CA ILE A 19 -10.98 4.36 6.90
C ILE A 19 -11.70 5.39 6.02
N ALA A 20 -13.03 5.40 6.04
CA ALA A 20 -13.84 6.33 5.26
C ALA A 20 -13.61 7.79 5.70
N ASP A 21 -13.56 8.04 7.00
CA ASP A 21 -13.27 9.36 7.57
C ASP A 21 -11.87 9.86 7.18
N LEU A 22 -10.84 9.02 7.34
CA LEU A 22 -9.48 9.36 6.93
C LEU A 22 -9.37 9.63 5.43
N ARG A 23 -10.01 8.79 4.60
CA ARG A 23 -10.04 8.98 3.16
C ARG A 23 -10.70 10.31 2.80
N SER A 24 -11.84 10.63 3.42
CA SER A 24 -12.55 11.90 3.22
C SER A 24 -11.65 13.09 3.57
N LYS A 25 -10.99 13.07 4.73
CA LYS A 25 -10.05 14.13 5.15
C LYS A 25 -8.90 14.34 4.17
N ILE A 26 -8.33 13.27 3.63
CA ILE A 26 -7.29 13.36 2.59
C ILE A 26 -7.86 13.96 1.30
N GLN A 27 -9.05 13.52 0.88
CA GLN A 27 -9.68 14.00 -0.35
C GLN A 27 -10.15 15.46 -0.25
N THR A 28 -10.56 15.93 0.92
CA THR A 28 -11.03 17.31 1.15
C THR A 28 -9.94 18.25 1.64
N SER A 29 -8.70 17.78 1.83
CA SER A 29 -7.59 18.62 2.32
C SER A 29 -7.39 19.87 1.46
N MET A 30 -7.19 21.03 2.10
CA MET A 30 -6.89 22.28 1.38
C MET A 30 -5.56 22.20 0.64
N ILE A 31 -4.56 21.58 1.28
CA ILE A 31 -3.28 21.25 0.63
C ILE A 31 -3.49 19.94 -0.10
N LYS A 32 -3.61 20.00 -1.43
CA LYS A 32 -3.49 18.81 -2.25
C LYS A 32 -2.02 18.45 -2.34
N LEU A 33 -1.68 17.21 -1.99
CA LEU A 33 -0.46 16.62 -2.52
C LEU A 33 -0.64 16.57 -4.04
N PRO A 34 0.14 17.33 -4.83
CA PRO A 34 0.11 17.10 -6.26
C PRO A 34 0.41 15.63 -6.52
N TRP A 35 -0.09 15.08 -7.62
CA TRP A 35 0.33 13.75 -8.05
C TRP A 35 1.83 13.81 -8.33
N ILE A 36 2.65 13.53 -7.32
CA ILE A 36 4.09 13.58 -7.39
C ILE A 36 4.52 12.19 -7.85
N PRO A 37 4.99 12.03 -9.10
CA PRO A 37 5.28 10.71 -9.65
C PRO A 37 6.32 9.94 -8.81
N SER A 38 7.25 10.64 -8.13
CA SER A 38 8.21 10.02 -7.23
C SER A 38 7.55 9.41 -5.98
N LEU A 39 6.55 10.07 -5.36
CA LEU A 39 5.83 9.52 -4.22
C LEU A 39 4.99 8.29 -4.60
N VAL A 40 4.36 8.33 -5.77
CA VAL A 40 3.60 7.18 -6.29
C VAL A 40 4.54 6.00 -6.55
N ARG A 41 5.71 6.27 -7.17
CA ARG A 41 6.74 5.26 -7.40
C ARG A 41 7.25 4.67 -6.09
N ASP A 42 7.55 5.50 -5.10
CA ASP A 42 8.03 5.05 -3.79
C ASP A 42 6.98 4.21 -3.04
N ALA A 43 5.68 4.54 -3.18
CA ALA A 43 4.60 3.73 -2.64
C ALA A 43 4.54 2.33 -3.28
N VAL A 44 4.72 2.26 -4.61
CA VAL A 44 4.80 0.98 -5.34
C VAL A 44 5.99 0.15 -4.86
N VAL A 45 7.18 0.75 -4.74
CA VAL A 45 8.40 0.09 -4.23
C VAL A 45 8.15 -0.51 -2.85
N ARG A 46 7.59 0.27 -1.91
CA ARG A 46 7.32 -0.19 -0.55
C ARG A 46 6.28 -1.30 -0.51
N SER A 47 5.25 -1.22 -1.36
CA SER A 47 4.24 -2.28 -1.45
C SER A 47 4.83 -3.59 -1.97
N ALA A 48 5.70 -3.53 -2.98
CA ALA A 48 6.37 -4.71 -3.54
C ALA A 48 7.35 -5.33 -2.55
N TYR A 49 8.18 -4.51 -1.91
CA TYR A 49 9.09 -4.96 -0.85
C TYR A 49 8.30 -5.61 0.30
N GLY A 50 7.30 -4.94 0.84
CA GLY A 50 6.55 -5.46 1.99
C GLY A 50 5.85 -6.77 1.69
N SER A 51 5.23 -6.90 0.51
CA SER A 51 4.54 -8.14 0.12
C SER A 51 5.51 -9.30 -0.08
N THR A 52 6.64 -9.07 -0.76
CA THR A 52 7.62 -10.13 -1.05
C THR A 52 8.45 -10.50 0.19
N ALA A 53 8.72 -9.55 1.10
CA ALA A 53 9.41 -9.81 2.36
C ALA A 53 8.60 -10.74 3.29
N ILE A 54 7.26 -10.65 3.28
CA ILE A 54 6.38 -11.58 4.02
C ILE A 54 6.54 -13.02 3.52
N GLU A 55 6.83 -13.18 2.23
CA GLU A 55 7.10 -14.49 1.58
C GLU A 55 8.58 -14.91 1.67
N GLY A 56 9.42 -14.19 2.41
CA GLY A 56 10.83 -14.53 2.64
C GLY A 56 11.85 -13.91 1.67
N CYS A 57 11.45 -12.92 0.87
CA CYS A 57 12.40 -12.17 0.05
C CYS A 57 13.40 -11.40 0.93
N THR A 58 14.70 -11.53 0.63
CA THR A 58 15.79 -10.93 1.40
C THR A 58 16.34 -9.64 0.77
N LEU A 59 15.78 -9.20 -0.36
CA LEU A 59 16.20 -7.97 -1.02
C LEU A 59 15.88 -6.75 -0.17
N SER A 60 16.79 -5.78 -0.13
CA SER A 60 16.50 -4.48 0.50
C SER A 60 15.48 -3.67 -0.30
N VAL A 61 14.93 -2.62 0.32
CA VAL A 61 14.00 -1.70 -0.35
C VAL A 61 14.68 -1.03 -1.57
N GLU A 62 15.97 -0.72 -1.46
CA GLU A 62 16.79 -0.12 -2.52
C GLU A 62 17.03 -1.09 -3.68
N ALA A 63 17.22 -2.38 -3.37
CA ALA A 63 17.31 -3.43 -4.38
C ALA A 63 15.98 -3.58 -5.13
N VAL A 64 14.85 -3.61 -4.42
CA VAL A 64 13.51 -3.65 -5.04
C VAL A 64 13.28 -2.41 -5.91
N LYS A 65 13.70 -1.22 -5.45
CA LYS A 65 13.65 0.02 -6.23
C LYS A 65 14.49 -0.08 -7.51
N SER A 66 15.70 -0.63 -7.41
CA SER A 66 16.59 -0.82 -8.55
C SER A 66 15.99 -1.76 -9.60
N LEU A 67 15.35 -2.85 -9.18
CA LEU A 67 14.62 -3.75 -10.10
C LEU A 67 13.46 -3.05 -10.80
N LEU A 68 12.66 -2.27 -10.07
CA LEU A 68 11.56 -1.49 -10.65
C LEU A 68 12.03 -0.43 -11.65
N ASP A 69 13.25 0.08 -11.47
CA ASP A 69 13.91 1.00 -12.41
C ASP A 69 14.62 0.27 -13.57
N GLY A 70 14.48 -1.06 -13.68
CA GLY A 70 15.09 -1.88 -14.73
C GLY A 70 16.61 -2.06 -14.57
N LYS A 71 17.16 -1.77 -13.39
CA LYS A 71 18.57 -1.93 -13.06
C LYS A 71 18.84 -3.31 -12.49
N LYS A 72 20.07 -3.79 -12.65
CA LYS A 72 20.53 -5.00 -11.98
C LYS A 72 20.71 -4.73 -10.49
N VAL A 73 20.32 -5.70 -9.68
CA VAL A 73 20.68 -5.77 -8.27
C VAL A 73 21.92 -6.66 -8.18
N LEU A 74 22.99 -6.14 -7.59
CA LEU A 74 24.20 -6.90 -7.26
C LEU A 74 24.04 -7.54 -5.88
#